data_AF-A0A257PQG1-F1
#
_entry.id   AF-A0A257PQG1-F1
#
_cell.length_a   1.000
_cell.length_b   1.000
_cell.length_c   1.000
_cell.angle_alpha   90.00
_cell.angle_beta   90.00
_cell.angle_gamma   90.00
#
_symmetry.space_group_name_H-M   'P 1'
#
loop_
_entity.id
_entity.type
_entity.pdbx_description
1 polymer ?
#
loop_
_entity_poly.entity_id
_entity_poly.type
_entity_poly.pdbx_seq_one_letter_code
_entity_poly.pdbx_strand_id
1 'polypeptide(L)'
;MLAQAALETGWGSSVPGNNLFGIKAADGQPGISSTTHELVDGVLTRQTADFRSYADLGSAISDYVGLIRSGFAGAAGQASVAGFAQALQNSGYATDPAYAAKLTAIADSPLMRQALQVVATPAADADANATPNPNPTEAGTR
;
A
#
# COMPACT_ATOMS: atom_id res chain seq x y z
N MET A 1 -3.97 -1.15 -5.16
CA MET A 1 -3.04 -1.54 -4.08
C MET A 1 -2.25 -0.36 -3.53
N LEU A 2 -1.36 0.27 -4.29
CA LEU A 2 -0.50 1.36 -3.76
C LEU A 2 -1.30 2.53 -3.18
N ALA A 3 -2.38 2.96 -3.85
CA ALA A 3 -3.27 4.00 -3.34
C ALA A 3 -3.96 3.62 -2.02
N GLN A 4 -4.31 2.33 -1.83
CA GLN A 4 -4.85 1.87 -0.55
C GLN A 4 -3.77 1.88 0.52
N ALA A 5 -2.59 1.31 0.24
CA ALA A 5 -1.49 1.33 1.19
C ALA A 5 -1.17 2.77 1.65
N ALA A 6 -1.15 3.74 0.71
CA ALA A 6 -0.98 5.15 1.04
C ALA A 6 -2.11 5.72 1.90
N LEU A 7 -3.38 5.37 1.61
CA LEU A 7 -4.54 5.77 2.41
C LEU A 7 -4.47 5.22 3.84
N GLU A 8 -4.25 3.91 3.97
CA GLU A 8 -4.35 3.19 5.24
C GLU A 8 -3.17 3.50 6.18
N THR A 9 -2.01 3.83 5.63
CA THR A 9 -0.77 4.04 6.41
C THR A 9 -0.36 5.51 6.53
N GLY A 10 -1.10 6.41 5.89
CA GLY A 10 -0.70 7.81 5.75
C GLY A 10 0.63 7.94 5.00
N TRP A 11 0.72 7.36 3.81
CA TRP A 11 1.93 7.31 2.97
C TRP A 11 3.13 6.63 3.66
N GLY A 12 2.87 5.57 4.44
CA GLY A 12 3.90 4.79 5.12
C GLY A 12 4.37 5.39 6.45
N SER A 13 3.75 6.48 6.92
CA SER A 13 4.09 7.11 8.21
C SER A 13 3.88 6.17 9.40
N SER A 14 2.93 5.23 9.29
CA SER A 14 2.73 4.19 10.30
C SER A 14 2.22 2.90 9.66
N VAL A 15 2.91 1.79 9.92
CA VAL A 15 2.53 0.44 9.44
C VAL A 15 2.58 -0.56 10.59
N PRO A 16 1.72 -0.40 11.62
CA PRO A 16 1.78 -1.26 12.79
C PRO A 16 1.46 -2.71 12.39
N GLY A 17 2.27 -3.66 12.90
CA GLY A 17 2.11 -5.08 12.60
C GLY A 17 2.35 -5.45 11.13
N ASN A 18 3.06 -4.62 10.36
CA ASN A 18 3.28 -4.80 8.91
C ASN A 18 1.98 -4.85 8.09
N ASN A 19 0.87 -4.32 8.61
CA ASN A 19 -0.43 -4.34 7.95
C ASN A 19 -0.64 -3.09 7.07
N LEU A 20 -0.33 -3.21 5.79
CA LEU A 20 -0.46 -2.12 4.82
C LEU A 20 -1.90 -1.78 4.45
N PHE A 21 -2.88 -2.64 4.75
CA PHE A 21 -4.23 -2.57 4.15
C PHE A 21 -5.35 -2.43 5.18
N GLY A 22 -4.99 -2.25 6.46
CA GLY A 22 -5.97 -2.09 7.54
C GLY A 22 -6.86 -3.33 7.75
N ILE A 23 -6.39 -4.53 7.39
CA ILE A 23 -7.21 -5.75 7.47
C ILE A 23 -7.46 -6.10 8.94
N LYS A 24 -8.73 -6.11 9.34
CA LYS A 24 -9.15 -6.53 10.68
C LYS A 24 -8.87 -8.03 10.90
N ALA A 25 -8.44 -8.37 12.11
CA ALA A 25 -8.29 -9.75 12.53
C ALA A 25 -9.68 -10.33 12.86
N ALA A 26 -9.94 -11.56 12.42
CA ALA A 26 -11.06 -12.35 12.92
C ALA A 26 -10.72 -12.99 14.27
N ASP A 27 -11.72 -13.45 15.01
CA ASP A 27 -11.53 -14.10 16.31
C ASP A 27 -10.51 -15.25 16.21
N GLY A 28 -9.49 -15.20 17.07
CA GLY A 28 -8.41 -16.19 17.11
C GLY A 28 -7.33 -16.04 16.04
N GLN A 29 -7.43 -15.05 15.15
CA GLN A 29 -6.31 -14.69 14.27
C GLN A 29 -5.26 -13.86 15.04
N PRO A 30 -3.96 -14.10 14.82
CA PRO A 30 -2.92 -13.24 15.34
C PRO A 30 -3.13 -11.79 14.88
N GLY A 31 -3.04 -10.86 15.81
CA GLY A 31 -3.26 -9.46 15.52
C GLY A 31 -2.68 -8.54 16.59
N ILE A 32 -2.80 -7.25 16.32
CA ILE A 32 -2.49 -6.18 17.25
C ILE A 32 -3.74 -5.34 17.47
N SER A 33 -4.01 -5.00 18.72
CA SER A 33 -5.08 -4.06 19.05
C SER A 33 -4.60 -2.65 18.74
N SER A 34 -5.36 -1.93 17.92
CA SER A 34 -5.07 -0.53 17.60
C SER A 34 -6.35 0.31 17.65
N THR A 35 -6.16 1.59 17.94
CA THR A 35 -7.23 2.57 17.86
C THR A 35 -7.49 2.91 16.39
N THR A 36 -8.72 2.73 15.95
CA THR A 36 -9.22 3.15 14.64
C THR A 36 -10.36 4.16 14.78
N HIS A 37 -10.73 4.79 13.68
CA HIS A 37 -11.94 5.61 13.60
C HIS A 37 -12.91 4.94 12.63
N GLU A 38 -14.09 4.59 13.12
CA GLU A 38 -15.17 4.00 12.34
C GLU A 38 -16.30 5.00 12.22
N LEU A 39 -17.00 5.02 11.09
CA LEU A 39 -18.24 5.76 10.98
C LEU A 39 -19.39 4.92 11.52
N VAL A 40 -19.93 5.30 12.68
CA VAL A 40 -21.11 4.67 13.29
C VAL A 40 -22.24 5.69 13.27
N ASP A 41 -23.33 5.38 12.60
CA ASP A 41 -24.48 6.28 12.42
C ASP A 41 -24.10 7.67 11.88
N GLY A 42 -23.08 7.72 11.01
CA GLY A 42 -22.56 8.95 10.42
C GLY A 42 -21.61 9.75 11.32
N VAL A 43 -21.32 9.28 12.53
CA VAL A 43 -20.39 9.92 13.47
C VAL A 43 -19.05 9.17 13.48
N LEU A 44 -17.96 9.92 13.28
CA LEU A 44 -16.60 9.40 13.38
C LEU A 44 -16.30 9.02 14.84
N THR A 45 -16.39 7.74 15.13
CA THR A 45 -16.23 7.19 16.48
C THR A 45 -14.89 6.49 16.60
N ARG A 46 -14.14 6.84 17.65
CA ARG A 46 -12.90 6.15 18.00
C ARG A 46 -13.24 4.79 18.61
N GLN A 47 -12.64 3.73 18.07
CA GLN A 47 -12.84 2.37 18.57
C GLN A 47 -11.51 1.63 18.63
N THR A 48 -11.41 0.66 19.55
CA THR A 48 -10.33 -0.32 19.54
C THR A 48 -10.77 -1.49 18.67
N ALA A 49 -9.92 -1.87 17.71
CA ALA A 49 -10.12 -3.06 16.89
C ALA A 49 -8.81 -3.83 16.78
N ASP A 50 -8.93 -5.14 16.60
CA ASP A 50 -7.79 -5.99 16.30
C ASP A 50 -7.52 -6.01 14.80
N PHE A 51 -6.27 -5.76 14.43
CA PHE A 51 -5.79 -5.78 13.06
C PHE A 51 -4.83 -6.94 12.89
N ARG A 52 -4.89 -7.62 11.73
CA ARG A 52 -3.94 -8.68 11.42
C ARG A 52 -2.51 -8.16 11.52
N SER A 53 -1.61 -9.00 12.01
CA SER A 53 -0.17 -8.74 12.01
C SER A 53 0.56 -9.76 11.14
N TYR A 54 1.63 -9.32 10.49
CA TYR A 54 2.36 -10.12 9.51
C TYR A 54 3.85 -10.13 9.82
N ALA A 55 4.53 -11.21 9.45
CA ALA A 55 5.97 -11.34 9.60
C ALA A 55 6.74 -10.29 8.78
N ASP A 56 6.23 -9.98 7.58
CA ASP A 56 6.79 -8.99 6.66
C ASP A 56 5.70 -8.40 5.75
N LEU A 57 6.08 -7.39 4.97
CA LEU A 57 5.17 -6.72 4.03
C LEU A 57 4.73 -7.65 2.88
N GLY A 58 5.56 -8.61 2.49
CA GLY A 58 5.23 -9.57 1.43
C GLY A 58 4.05 -10.47 1.83
N SER A 59 4.04 -10.90 3.09
CA SER A 59 2.97 -11.67 3.71
C SER A 59 1.66 -10.87 3.73
N ALA A 60 1.72 -9.58 4.09
CA ALA A 60 0.56 -8.70 4.07
C ALA A 60 -0.02 -8.52 2.65
N ILE A 61 0.84 -8.36 1.64
CA ILE A 61 0.43 -8.24 0.23
C ILE A 61 -0.22 -9.54 -0.25
N SER A 62 0.38 -10.70 0.06
CA SER A 62 -0.14 -12.01 -0.33
C SER A 62 -1.53 -12.26 0.26
N ASP A 63 -1.70 -12.01 1.56
CA ASP A 63 -2.99 -12.14 2.25
C ASP A 63 -4.04 -11.17 1.68
N TYR A 64 -3.65 -9.92 1.43
CA TYR A 64 -4.53 -8.94 0.80
C TYR A 64 -5.01 -9.37 -0.60
N VAL A 65 -4.12 -9.87 -1.47
CA VAL A 65 -4.50 -10.42 -2.78
C VAL A 65 -5.49 -11.58 -2.61
N GLY A 66 -5.25 -12.47 -1.65
CA GLY A 66 -6.15 -13.59 -1.34
C GLY A 66 -7.53 -13.11 -0.89
N LEU A 67 -7.58 -12.14 0.02
CA LEU A 67 -8.81 -11.52 0.51
C LEU A 67 -9.61 -10.90 -0.64
N ILE A 68 -8.96 -10.13 -1.50
CA ILE A 68 -9.62 -9.47 -2.63
C ILE A 68 -10.19 -10.49 -3.62
N ARG A 69 -9.45 -11.57 -3.92
CA ARG A 69 -9.92 -12.60 -4.85
C ARG A 69 -11.06 -13.44 -4.30
N SER A 70 -11.06 -13.72 -3.00
CA SER A 70 -12.04 -14.62 -2.36
C SER A 70 -13.28 -13.89 -1.82
N GLY A 71 -13.09 -12.73 -1.19
CA GLY A 71 -14.16 -11.96 -0.52
C GLY A 71 -14.67 -10.76 -1.32
N PHE A 72 -13.88 -10.26 -2.28
CA PHE A 72 -14.20 -9.04 -3.04
C PHE A 72 -14.03 -9.24 -4.55
N ALA A 73 -14.44 -10.40 -5.07
CA ALA A 73 -14.21 -10.78 -6.47
C ALA A 73 -14.76 -9.75 -7.48
N GLY A 74 -15.85 -9.05 -7.14
CA GLY A 74 -16.40 -7.96 -7.95
C GLY A 74 -15.44 -6.78 -8.11
N ALA A 75 -14.60 -6.50 -7.10
CA ALA A 75 -13.52 -5.52 -7.18
C ALA A 75 -12.33 -6.06 -7.97
N ALA A 76 -11.97 -7.33 -7.79
CA ALA A 76 -10.84 -7.96 -8.50
C ALA A 76 -10.97 -7.91 -10.04
N GLY A 77 -12.21 -7.87 -10.57
CA GLY A 77 -12.48 -7.78 -12.00
C GLY A 77 -12.48 -6.36 -12.58
N GLN A 78 -12.24 -5.32 -11.78
CA GLN A 78 -12.33 -3.93 -12.24
C GLN A 78 -11.03 -3.47 -12.91
N ALA A 79 -11.16 -2.83 -14.08
CA ALA A 79 -10.01 -2.33 -14.85
C ALA A 79 -9.53 -0.94 -14.41
N SER A 80 -10.36 -0.19 -13.68
CA SER A 80 -10.04 1.16 -13.20
C SER A 80 -9.96 1.20 -11.67
N VAL A 81 -9.16 2.12 -11.14
CA VAL A 81 -9.08 2.32 -9.68
C VAL A 81 -10.43 2.78 -9.12
N ALA A 82 -11.14 3.65 -9.84
CA ALA A 82 -12.47 4.10 -9.43
C ALA A 82 -13.47 2.94 -9.33
N GLY A 83 -13.53 2.08 -10.36
CA GLY A 83 -14.39 0.90 -10.35
C GLY A 83 -14.02 -0.07 -9.24
N PHE A 84 -12.73 -0.32 -9.04
CA PHE A 84 -12.21 -1.14 -7.95
C PHE A 84 -12.66 -0.60 -6.58
N ALA A 85 -12.48 0.71 -6.36
CA ALA A 85 -12.80 1.39 -5.11
C ALA A 85 -14.31 1.36 -4.82
N GLN A 86 -15.14 1.58 -5.83
CA GLN A 86 -16.60 1.50 -5.74
C GLN A 86 -17.07 0.08 -5.42
N ALA A 87 -16.48 -0.93 -6.07
CA ALA A 87 -16.80 -2.32 -5.77
C ALA A 87 -16.46 -2.69 -4.31
N LEU A 88 -15.31 -2.24 -3.79
CA LEU A 88 -14.96 -2.44 -2.39
C LEU A 88 -15.93 -1.77 -1.43
N GLN A 89 -16.29 -0.51 -1.68
CA GLN A 89 -17.23 0.21 -0.84
C GLN A 89 -18.62 -0.47 -0.83
N ASN A 90 -19.12 -0.88 -1.99
CA ASN A 90 -20.40 -1.56 -2.11
C ASN A 90 -20.41 -2.94 -1.42
N SER A 91 -19.26 -3.59 -1.30
CA SER A 91 -19.09 -4.86 -0.61
C SER A 91 -18.76 -4.72 0.88
N GLY A 92 -18.73 -3.50 1.43
CA GLY A 92 -18.54 -3.27 2.86
C GLY A 92 -17.09 -3.40 3.35
N TYR A 93 -16.10 -3.18 2.48
CA TYR A 93 -14.69 -3.19 2.89
C TYR A 93 -14.38 -2.14 3.96
N ALA A 94 -15.00 -0.95 3.85
CA ALA A 94 -14.86 0.15 4.79
C ALA A 94 -16.22 0.73 5.18
N THR A 95 -16.33 1.25 6.41
CA THR A 95 -17.55 1.93 6.91
C THR A 95 -17.66 3.38 6.44
N ASP A 96 -16.56 3.95 5.95
CA ASP A 96 -16.52 5.32 5.44
C ASP A 96 -17.31 5.44 4.11
N PRO A 97 -18.40 6.23 4.06
CA PRO A 97 -19.19 6.42 2.84
C PRO A 97 -18.44 7.19 1.75
N ALA A 98 -17.31 7.83 2.08
CA ALA A 98 -16.43 8.49 1.12
C ALA A 98 -15.20 7.63 0.74
N TYR A 99 -15.12 6.36 1.16
CA TYR A 99 -13.96 5.51 0.94
C TYR A 99 -13.53 5.47 -0.53
N ALA A 100 -14.46 5.19 -1.44
CA ALA A 100 -14.16 5.07 -2.86
C ALA A 100 -13.65 6.38 -3.46
N ALA A 101 -14.25 7.51 -3.04
CA ALA A 101 -13.84 8.84 -3.46
C ALA A 101 -12.43 9.18 -2.97
N LYS A 102 -12.13 8.91 -1.68
CA LYS A 102 -10.80 9.13 -1.10
C LYS A 102 -9.74 8.29 -1.78
N LEU A 103 -10.02 7.00 -1.99
CA LEU A 103 -9.08 6.09 -2.64
C LEU A 103 -8.78 6.53 -4.09
N THR A 104 -9.81 6.91 -4.84
CA THR A 104 -9.65 7.43 -6.20
C THR A 104 -8.85 8.73 -6.21
N ALA A 105 -9.15 9.67 -5.30
CA ALA A 105 -8.40 10.92 -5.19
C ALA A 105 -6.91 10.72 -4.89
N ILE A 106 -6.55 9.75 -4.03
CA ILE A 106 -5.16 9.39 -3.79
C ILE A 106 -4.53 8.79 -5.04
N ALA A 107 -5.22 7.89 -5.73
CA ALA A 107 -4.72 7.26 -6.95
C ALA A 107 -4.40 8.25 -8.07
N ASP A 108 -5.23 9.29 -8.22
CA ASP A 108 -5.08 10.32 -9.26
C ASP A 108 -4.15 11.48 -8.83
N SER A 109 -3.71 11.47 -7.57
CA SER A 109 -2.92 12.56 -7.00
C SER A 109 -1.57 12.75 -7.72
N PRO A 110 -1.04 13.99 -7.76
CA PRO A 110 0.30 14.24 -8.28
C PRO A 110 1.39 13.42 -7.56
N LEU A 111 1.25 13.26 -6.25
CA LEU A 111 2.19 12.47 -5.45
C LEU A 111 2.17 10.99 -5.84
N MET A 112 0.99 10.41 -6.10
CA MET A 112 0.91 9.03 -6.59
C MET A 112 1.56 8.88 -7.96
N ARG A 113 1.34 9.84 -8.87
CA ARG A 113 2.00 9.85 -10.18
C ARG A 113 3.52 9.90 -10.07
N GLN A 114 4.06 10.71 -9.15
CA GLN A 114 5.50 10.75 -8.85
C GLN A 114 6.00 9.43 -8.26
N ALA A 115 5.29 8.87 -7.28
CA ALA A 115 5.65 7.59 -6.67
C ALA A 115 5.72 6.45 -7.71
N LEU A 116 4.75 6.39 -8.63
CA LEU A 116 4.74 5.42 -9.72
C LEU A 116 5.92 5.61 -10.68
N GLN A 117 6.35 6.85 -10.95
CA GLN A 117 7.54 7.10 -11.76
C GLN A 117 8.81 6.60 -11.07
N VAL A 118 8.95 6.82 -9.78
CA VAL A 118 10.10 6.32 -9.00
C VAL A 118 10.14 4.80 -8.99
N VAL A 119 9.00 4.13 -8.81
CA VAL A 119 8.91 2.65 -8.79
C VAL A 119 9.09 2.04 -10.18
N ALA A 120 8.63 2.70 -11.24
CA ALA A 120 8.74 2.22 -12.62
C ALA A 120 10.14 2.41 -13.23
N THR A 121 10.98 3.24 -12.60
CA THR A 121 12.37 3.43 -13.02
C THR A 121 13.22 2.40 -12.26
N PRO A 122 13.86 1.42 -12.92
CA PRO A 122 14.87 0.60 -12.25
C PRO A 122 15.95 1.54 -11.69
N ALA A 123 16.49 1.23 -10.51
CA ALA A 123 17.57 2.00 -9.89
C ALA A 123 18.85 2.00 -10.76
N ALA A 124 18.86 2.79 -11.82
CA ALA A 124 20.07 3.39 -12.34
C ALA A 124 20.43 4.51 -11.35
N ASP A 125 21.69 4.58 -10.94
CA ASP A 125 22.29 5.61 -10.05
C ASP A 125 22.57 5.19 -8.59
N ALA A 126 22.73 3.90 -8.31
CA ALA A 126 23.39 3.45 -7.07
C ALA A 126 24.90 3.19 -7.19
N ASP A 127 25.56 3.52 -8.31
CA ASP A 127 27.01 3.24 -8.49
C ASP A 127 27.81 4.29 -9.31
N ALA A 128 27.32 5.53 -9.43
CA ALA A 128 27.98 6.58 -10.23
C ALA A 128 28.94 7.50 -9.44
N ASN A 129 29.39 7.10 -8.25
CA ASN A 129 30.40 7.87 -7.51
C ASN A 129 31.51 7.00 -6.90
N ALA A 130 32.15 6.18 -7.75
CA ALA A 130 33.52 5.76 -7.54
C ALA A 130 34.42 6.60 -8.46
N THR A 131 35.26 7.42 -7.85
CA THR A 131 36.21 8.38 -8.46
C THR A 131 36.99 7.84 -9.68
N PRO A 132 37.29 8.66 -10.69
CA PRO A 132 38.18 8.26 -11.78
C PRO A 132 39.63 8.18 -11.27
N ASN A 133 40.26 7.02 -11.44
CA ASN A 133 41.71 6.88 -11.35
C ASN A 133 42.31 6.93 -12.78
N PRO A 134 42.98 8.01 -13.19
CA PRO A 134 43.74 8.01 -14.41
C PRO A 134 45.20 7.65 -14.09
N ASN A 135 45.67 6.48 -14.56
CA ASN A 135 47.05 6.43 -15.01
C ASN A 135 47.25 5.38 -16.12
N PRO A 136 48.02 5.71 -17.18
CA PRO A 136 48.06 4.96 -18.42
C PRO A 136 49.08 3.82 -18.38
N THR A 137 48.80 2.87 -19.26
CA THR A 137 49.49 1.60 -19.50
C THR A 137 50.97 1.76 -19.85
N GLU A 138 51.79 0.86 -19.31
CA GLU A 138 53.14 0.56 -19.81
C GLU A 138 53.11 0.11 -21.28
N ALA A 139 54.02 0.62 -22.10
CA ALA A 139 54.54 -0.10 -23.26
C ALA A 139 55.95 0.41 -23.58
N GLY A 140 56.96 -0.41 -23.33
CA GLY A 140 58.30 -0.19 -23.90
C GLY A 140 58.29 -0.42 -25.41
N THR A 141 59.22 0.21 -26.15
CA THR A 141 60.23 -0.43 -27.02
C THR A 141 61.02 0.66 -27.77
N ARG A 142 62.36 0.53 -27.74
CA ARG A 142 63.42 1.18 -28.54
C ARG A 142 63.96 2.51 -28.05
#